data_AF-A0A7V3A1L6-F1
#
_entry.id   AF-A0A7V3A1L6-F1
#
_cell.length_a   1.000
_cell.length_b   1.000
_cell.length_c   1.000
_cell.angle_alpha   90.00
_cell.angle_beta   90.00
_cell.angle_gamma   90.00
#
_symmetry.space_group_name_H-M   'P 1'
#
loop_
_entity.id
_entity.type
_entity.pdbx_description
1 polymer ?
#
loop_
_entity_poly.entity_id
_entity_poly.type
_entity_poly.pdbx_seq_one_letter_code
_entity_poly.pdbx_strand_id
1 'polypeptide(L)'
;MEIANSSATVKNCIFERNKGRNNGALDAATAKAGTVIQGNTFRNNDLPLYINTTFDIDDTNSFPSNTYNGIFLNNSSNFERNVQWRETEVAFVITNTDLWIKSGYTLTLGNNVVLKFKPNTMLTLEEGPSAINNYNGTGVYFTSYKDDTNKGDTNGDGTATSPNNGDWVGIYDNSSGQSWLNWTNILYDSH
;
A
#
# COMPACT_ATOMS: atom_id res chain seq x y z
N MET A 1 -14.70 8.59 -8.43
CA MET A 1 -14.90 9.72 -7.50
C MET A 1 -13.52 10.20 -7.09
N GLU A 2 -13.30 11.51 -6.95
CA GLU A 2 -12.02 12.06 -6.50
C GLU A 2 -12.22 12.87 -5.20
N ILE A 3 -11.30 12.72 -4.25
CA ILE A 3 -11.19 13.56 -3.05
C ILE A 3 -9.92 14.40 -3.22
N ALA A 4 -10.05 15.53 -3.90
CA ALA A 4 -8.91 16.38 -4.22
C ALA A 4 -8.68 17.46 -3.15
N ASN A 5 -7.47 17.52 -2.60
CA ASN A 5 -6.98 18.61 -1.72
C ASN A 5 -7.92 18.96 -0.54
N SER A 6 -8.72 18.01 -0.10
CA SER A 6 -9.76 18.13 0.93
C SER A 6 -9.83 16.82 1.72
N SER A 7 -10.52 16.84 2.87
CA SER A 7 -10.88 15.61 3.57
C SER A 7 -12.35 15.28 3.31
N ALA A 8 -12.68 14.00 3.26
CA ALA A 8 -14.05 13.55 3.11
C ALA A 8 -14.30 12.28 3.93
N THR A 9 -15.56 12.05 4.30
CA THR A 9 -16.02 10.78 4.85
C THR A 9 -16.81 10.04 3.79
N VAL A 10 -16.27 8.93 3.29
CA VAL A 10 -16.90 8.05 2.31
C VAL A 10 -17.19 6.73 3.01
N LYS A 11 -18.47 6.49 3.32
CA LYS A 11 -18.89 5.31 4.05
C LYS A 11 -20.06 4.60 3.40
N ASN A 12 -20.06 3.27 3.48
CA ASN A 12 -21.18 2.43 3.04
C ASN A 12 -21.58 2.67 1.58
N CYS A 13 -20.61 3.03 0.73
CA CYS A 13 -20.81 3.21 -0.71
C CYS A 13 -20.43 1.97 -1.50
N ILE A 14 -21.01 1.82 -2.69
CA ILE A 14 -20.61 0.81 -3.67
C ILE A 14 -19.94 1.53 -4.84
N PHE A 15 -18.68 1.16 -5.10
CA PHE A 15 -17.93 1.54 -6.29
C PHE A 15 -17.87 0.33 -7.21
N GLU A 16 -18.60 0.38 -8.32
CA GLU A 16 -18.72 -0.77 -9.22
C GLU A 16 -18.51 -0.42 -10.70
N ARG A 17 -17.83 -1.31 -11.42
CA ARG A 17 -17.66 -1.26 -12.90
C ARG A 17 -16.97 0.00 -13.39
N ASN A 18 -16.09 0.59 -12.59
CA ASN A 18 -15.30 1.76 -12.97
C ASN A 18 -14.06 1.35 -13.77
N LYS A 19 -13.74 2.13 -14.82
CA LYS A 19 -12.60 1.91 -15.73
C LYS A 19 -11.39 2.82 -15.48
N GLY A 20 -11.37 3.49 -14.33
CA GLY A 20 -10.29 4.40 -13.93
C GLY A 20 -9.01 3.66 -13.52
N ARG A 21 -8.29 3.04 -14.47
CA ARG A 21 -7.06 2.28 -14.19
C ARG A 21 -5.97 3.12 -13.50
N ASN A 22 -5.89 4.42 -13.80
CA ASN A 22 -4.80 5.27 -13.30
C ASN A 22 -5.10 5.96 -11.97
N ASN A 23 -6.39 6.07 -11.60
CA ASN A 23 -6.85 6.92 -10.50
C ASN A 23 -7.69 6.14 -9.48
N GLY A 24 -8.09 4.90 -9.80
CA GLY A 24 -9.02 4.13 -8.99
C GLY A 24 -10.48 4.50 -9.21
N ALA A 25 -11.38 3.65 -8.72
CA ALA A 25 -12.80 3.95 -8.65
C ALA A 25 -13.08 5.07 -7.63
N LEU A 26 -12.32 5.05 -6.52
CA LEU A 26 -12.13 6.19 -5.62
C LEU A 26 -10.66 6.62 -5.66
N ASP A 27 -10.45 7.85 -6.09
CA ASP A 27 -9.16 8.53 -6.07
C ASP A 27 -9.06 9.42 -4.81
N ALA A 28 -8.26 9.00 -3.84
CA ALA A 28 -7.92 9.75 -2.63
C ALA A 28 -6.41 10.07 -2.58
N ALA A 29 -5.73 10.07 -3.74
CA ALA A 29 -4.29 10.31 -3.84
C ALA A 29 -3.85 11.69 -3.34
N THR A 30 -4.73 12.69 -3.40
CA THR A 30 -4.46 14.05 -2.90
C THR A 30 -5.39 14.44 -1.74
N ALA A 31 -6.07 13.46 -1.14
CA ALA A 31 -6.94 13.69 0.00
C ALA A 31 -6.12 14.09 1.22
N LYS A 32 -6.67 14.94 2.08
CA LYS A 32 -6.02 15.43 3.30
C LYS A 32 -6.23 14.48 4.48
N ALA A 33 -5.42 14.67 5.51
CA ALA A 33 -5.64 14.10 6.82
C ALA A 33 -7.08 14.34 7.31
N GLY A 34 -7.65 13.33 7.99
CA GLY A 34 -9.06 13.33 8.40
C GLY A 34 -10.01 12.73 7.36
N THR A 35 -9.49 12.28 6.21
CA THR A 35 -10.26 11.44 5.27
C THR A 35 -10.58 10.09 5.90
N VAL A 36 -11.81 9.62 5.72
CA VAL A 36 -12.32 8.36 6.26
C VAL A 36 -12.97 7.57 5.13
N ILE A 37 -12.44 6.38 4.85
CA ILE A 37 -12.94 5.46 3.81
C ILE A 37 -13.22 4.14 4.52
N GLN A 38 -14.49 3.89 4.85
CA GLN A 38 -14.89 2.74 5.69
C GLN A 38 -16.19 2.09 5.22
N GLY A 39 -16.31 0.77 5.31
CA GLY A 39 -17.55 0.06 4.98
C GLY A 39 -17.92 0.11 3.49
N ASN A 40 -16.99 0.45 2.59
CA ASN A 40 -17.29 0.56 1.17
C ASN A 40 -17.04 -0.76 0.44
N THR A 41 -17.79 -1.01 -0.63
CA THR A 41 -17.55 -2.15 -1.54
C THR A 41 -16.99 -1.67 -2.87
N PHE A 42 -15.75 -2.04 -3.16
CA PHE A 42 -15.09 -1.83 -4.44
C PHE A 42 -15.14 -3.12 -5.24
N ARG A 43 -16.05 -3.24 -6.21
CA ARG A 43 -16.22 -4.47 -6.98
C ARG A 43 -16.21 -4.29 -8.49
N ASN A 44 -15.68 -5.27 -9.22
CA ASN A 44 -15.69 -5.25 -10.69
C ASN A 44 -15.06 -3.98 -11.29
N ASN A 45 -14.17 -3.30 -10.57
CA ASN A 45 -13.46 -2.12 -11.08
C ASN A 45 -12.16 -2.56 -11.75
N ASP A 46 -11.61 -1.71 -12.61
CA ASP A 46 -10.24 -1.91 -13.07
C ASP A 46 -9.26 -1.72 -11.91
N LEU A 47 -9.18 -0.52 -11.32
CA LEU A 47 -8.45 -0.25 -10.07
C LEU A 47 -9.46 0.22 -9.02
N PRO A 48 -9.49 -0.35 -7.79
CA PRO A 48 -10.53 -0.02 -6.83
C PRO A 48 -10.27 1.29 -6.08
N LEU A 49 -9.10 1.43 -5.45
CA LEU A 49 -8.81 2.52 -4.52
C LEU A 49 -7.38 3.03 -4.69
N TYR A 50 -7.24 4.35 -4.80
CA TYR A 50 -5.96 5.05 -4.84
C TYR A 50 -5.86 6.00 -3.63
N ILE A 51 -4.76 5.96 -2.88
CA ILE A 51 -4.59 6.69 -1.60
C ILE A 51 -3.23 7.39 -1.53
N ASN A 52 -3.00 8.11 -0.43
CA ASN A 52 -1.70 8.61 -0.01
C ASN A 52 -1.38 8.17 1.43
N THR A 53 -0.27 8.68 1.96
CA THR A 53 0.25 8.41 3.30
C THR A 53 -0.29 9.36 4.38
N THR A 54 -1.45 10.01 4.17
CA THR A 54 -1.95 11.04 5.09
C THR A 54 -3.16 10.61 5.92
N PHE A 55 -3.65 9.38 5.81
CA PHE A 55 -4.77 8.89 6.62
C PHE A 55 -4.72 7.36 6.74
N ASP A 56 -5.47 6.86 7.73
CA ASP A 56 -5.52 5.44 8.06
C ASP A 56 -6.49 4.70 7.13
N ILE A 57 -6.24 3.40 6.95
CA ILE A 57 -7.15 2.46 6.29
C ILE A 57 -7.37 1.29 7.25
N ASP A 58 -8.63 1.05 7.61
CA ASP A 58 -9.04 -0.12 8.38
C ASP A 58 -9.47 -1.29 7.49
N ASP A 59 -9.94 -2.37 8.09
CA ASP A 59 -10.38 -3.62 7.46
C ASP A 59 -11.88 -3.66 7.15
N THR A 60 -12.56 -2.51 7.09
CA THR A 60 -14.01 -2.46 6.86
C THR A 60 -14.41 -2.34 5.40
N ASN A 61 -13.48 -2.07 4.49
CA ASN A 61 -13.77 -2.02 3.06
C ASN A 61 -13.66 -3.43 2.44
N SER A 62 -14.40 -3.69 1.37
CA SER A 62 -14.36 -4.97 0.65
C SER A 62 -13.96 -4.80 -0.80
N PHE A 63 -13.19 -5.73 -1.36
CA PHE A 63 -12.55 -5.62 -2.67
C PHE A 63 -12.79 -6.81 -3.62
N PRO A 64 -14.04 -7.27 -3.86
CA PRO A 64 -14.26 -8.45 -4.68
C PRO A 64 -14.12 -8.16 -6.18
N SER A 65 -13.35 -9.01 -6.87
CA SER A 65 -13.32 -9.09 -8.34
C SER A 65 -12.89 -7.81 -9.07
N ASN A 66 -11.91 -7.05 -8.54
CA ASN A 66 -11.28 -5.97 -9.32
C ASN A 66 -10.13 -6.53 -10.19
N THR A 67 -9.82 -5.87 -11.30
CA THR A 67 -8.77 -6.30 -12.23
C THR A 67 -7.38 -6.15 -11.60
N TYR A 68 -7.07 -4.95 -11.06
CA TYR A 68 -5.86 -4.65 -10.32
C TYR A 68 -6.21 -4.63 -8.83
N ASN A 69 -6.34 -5.81 -8.21
CA ASN A 69 -7.01 -5.94 -6.91
C ASN A 69 -6.09 -5.56 -5.74
N GLY A 70 -5.98 -4.27 -5.46
CA GLY A 70 -5.17 -3.73 -4.37
C GLY A 70 -5.49 -2.27 -4.07
N ILE A 71 -4.94 -1.75 -2.98
CA ILE A 71 -5.00 -0.33 -2.61
C ILE A 71 -3.69 0.31 -3.05
N PHE A 72 -3.75 1.21 -4.03
CA PHE A 72 -2.54 1.76 -4.64
C PHE A 72 -2.14 3.08 -3.97
N LEU A 73 -0.84 3.30 -3.83
CA LEU A 73 -0.30 4.53 -3.27
C LEU A 73 0.11 5.53 -4.36
N ASN A 74 -0.14 6.81 -4.10
CA ASN A 74 0.37 7.94 -4.89
C ASN A 74 1.90 8.07 -4.80
N ASN A 75 2.55 8.23 -5.96
CA ASN A 75 4.00 8.40 -6.13
C ASN A 75 4.61 9.70 -5.53
N SER A 76 3.81 10.59 -4.94
CA SER A 76 4.25 11.94 -4.52
C SER A 76 4.17 12.23 -3.01
N SER A 77 3.78 11.26 -2.17
CA SER A 77 3.65 11.46 -0.71
C SER A 77 4.61 10.59 0.11
N ASN A 78 5.15 11.16 1.20
CA ASN A 78 5.90 10.46 2.25
C ASN A 78 5.07 10.36 3.54
N PHE A 79 5.42 9.45 4.46
CA PHE A 79 4.80 9.45 5.78
C PHE A 79 5.37 10.59 6.62
N GLU A 80 4.63 11.70 6.65
CA GLU A 80 4.88 12.89 7.48
C GLU A 80 3.90 12.96 8.67
N ARG A 81 3.32 11.82 9.02
CA ARG A 81 2.46 11.60 10.18
C ARG A 81 2.42 10.13 10.54
N ASN A 82 1.98 9.81 11.75
CA ASN A 82 1.68 8.44 12.13
C ASN A 82 0.43 7.95 11.36
N VAL A 83 0.58 6.81 10.67
CA VAL A 83 -0.49 6.17 9.88
C VAL A 83 -0.63 4.71 10.27
N GLN A 84 -1.87 4.23 10.25
CA GLN A 84 -2.21 2.83 10.44
C GLN A 84 -2.83 2.25 9.19
N TRP A 85 -2.26 1.17 8.68
CA TRP A 85 -2.81 0.38 7.59
C TRP A 85 -3.16 -1.00 8.12
N ARG A 86 -4.45 -1.36 8.07
CA ARG A 86 -5.00 -2.58 8.67
C ARG A 86 -5.87 -3.40 7.72
N GLU A 87 -6.00 -3.00 6.45
CA GLU A 87 -6.76 -3.78 5.46
C GLU A 87 -6.19 -5.20 5.31
N THR A 88 -7.08 -6.20 5.27
CA THR A 88 -6.70 -7.62 5.29
C THR A 88 -7.19 -8.40 4.08
N GLU A 89 -8.10 -7.90 3.26
CA GLU A 89 -8.59 -8.57 2.05
C GLU A 89 -7.58 -8.47 0.90
N VAL A 90 -6.97 -7.28 0.72
CA VAL A 90 -6.06 -6.96 -0.39
C VAL A 90 -4.76 -6.31 0.09
N ALA A 91 -3.74 -6.30 -0.77
CA ALA A 91 -2.46 -5.66 -0.47
C ALA A 91 -2.50 -4.13 -0.71
N PHE A 92 -1.61 -3.41 -0.02
CA PHE A 92 -1.21 -2.06 -0.38
C PHE A 92 -0.10 -2.11 -1.43
N VAL A 93 -0.24 -1.37 -2.52
CA VAL A 93 0.72 -1.36 -3.63
C VAL A 93 1.51 -0.05 -3.62
N ILE A 94 2.80 -0.17 -3.33
CA ILE A 94 3.77 0.91 -3.34
C ILE A 94 4.23 1.18 -4.78
N THR A 95 4.06 2.42 -5.22
CA THR A 95 4.41 2.86 -6.59
C THR A 95 5.53 3.89 -6.62
N ASN A 96 5.88 4.46 -5.46
CA ASN A 96 6.93 5.47 -5.31
C ASN A 96 8.29 4.82 -5.48
N THR A 97 9.17 5.43 -6.27
CA THR A 97 10.54 4.96 -6.43
C THR A 97 11.30 4.95 -5.11
N ASP A 98 10.93 5.84 -4.19
CA ASP A 98 11.52 5.95 -2.87
C ASP A 98 10.48 6.53 -1.89
N LEU A 99 9.83 5.66 -1.12
CA LEU A 99 8.80 6.02 -0.14
C LEU A 99 9.42 6.23 1.23
N TRP A 100 9.41 7.46 1.75
CA TRP A 100 10.03 7.73 3.05
C TRP A 100 9.04 7.64 4.19
N ILE A 101 9.45 6.97 5.27
CA ILE A 101 8.95 7.25 6.61
C ILE A 101 9.83 8.32 7.22
N LYS A 102 9.30 9.54 7.32
CA LYS A 102 10.05 10.69 7.82
C LYS A 102 10.30 10.57 9.32
N SER A 103 11.38 11.21 9.77
CA SER A 103 11.81 11.22 11.16
C SER A 103 10.69 11.74 12.07
N GLY A 104 10.42 11.03 13.17
CA GLY A 104 9.32 11.33 14.09
C GLY A 104 7.99 10.65 13.77
N TYR A 105 7.92 9.89 12.67
CA TYR A 105 6.69 9.26 12.21
C TYR A 105 6.81 7.75 12.03
N THR A 106 5.65 7.09 11.99
CA THR A 106 5.57 5.63 11.91
C THR A 106 4.48 5.18 10.96
N LEU A 107 4.74 4.08 10.27
CA LEU A 107 3.72 3.24 9.65
C LEU A 107 3.43 2.08 10.59
N THR A 108 2.19 1.95 11.05
CA THR A 108 1.77 0.82 11.88
C THR A 108 0.93 -0.14 11.05
N LEU A 109 1.38 -1.39 10.94
CA LEU A 109 0.68 -2.43 10.19
C LEU A 109 -0.23 -3.27 11.11
N GLY A 110 -1.43 -3.59 10.62
CA GLY A 110 -2.25 -4.67 11.20
C GLY A 110 -1.65 -6.06 10.92
N ASN A 111 -2.13 -7.08 11.62
CA ASN A 111 -1.86 -8.46 11.21
C ASN A 111 -2.53 -8.74 9.85
N ASN A 112 -1.94 -9.65 9.07
CA ASN A 112 -2.39 -10.03 7.72
C ASN A 112 -2.33 -8.89 6.69
N VAL A 113 -1.60 -7.81 6.95
CA VAL A 113 -1.37 -6.71 6.02
C VAL A 113 -0.18 -7.04 5.11
N VAL A 114 -0.34 -6.85 3.80
CA VAL A 114 0.74 -7.06 2.83
C VAL A 114 1.05 -5.76 2.11
N LEU A 115 2.32 -5.40 2.06
CA LEU A 115 2.84 -4.35 1.19
C LEU A 115 3.47 -4.98 -0.05
N LYS A 116 3.06 -4.52 -1.23
CA LYS A 116 3.59 -4.96 -2.51
C LYS A 116 4.30 -3.84 -3.24
N PHE A 117 5.43 -4.15 -3.86
CA PHE A 117 6.32 -3.17 -4.43
C PHE A 117 6.43 -3.33 -5.95
N LYS A 118 6.23 -2.23 -6.69
CA LYS A 118 6.48 -2.21 -8.14
C LYS A 118 8.00 -2.20 -8.44
N PRO A 119 8.40 -2.49 -9.69
CA PRO A 119 9.80 -2.34 -10.10
C PRO A 119 10.38 -0.97 -9.76
N ASN A 120 11.63 -0.97 -9.31
CA ASN A 120 12.40 0.23 -8.92
C ASN A 120 11.79 1.02 -7.74
N THR A 121 11.00 0.38 -6.87
CA THR A 121 10.47 1.00 -5.65
C THR A 121 11.19 0.50 -4.40
N MET A 122 11.35 1.39 -3.42
CA MET A 122 11.83 1.08 -2.06
C MET A 122 11.01 1.81 -1.01
N LEU A 123 11.12 1.33 0.23
CA LEU A 123 10.71 2.04 1.43
C LEU A 123 11.95 2.42 2.23
N THR A 124 12.04 3.68 2.63
CA THR A 124 13.19 4.24 3.36
C THR A 124 12.76 4.72 4.74
N LEU A 125 13.44 4.24 5.79
CA LEU A 125 13.34 4.79 7.15
C LEU A 125 14.33 5.94 7.28
N GLU A 126 13.83 7.17 7.46
CA GLU A 126 14.68 8.35 7.62
C GLU A 126 15.48 8.31 8.93
N GLU A 127 16.66 8.94 8.94
CA GLU A 127 17.47 9.10 10.14
C GLU A 127 16.67 9.71 11.30
N GLY A 128 16.84 9.16 12.51
CA GLY A 128 16.07 9.53 13.70
C GLY A 128 14.90 8.58 13.98
N PRO A 129 13.90 8.98 14.79
CA PRO A 129 12.82 8.09 15.21
C PRO A 129 11.80 7.85 14.08
N SER A 130 12.15 7.02 13.10
CA SER A 130 11.23 6.49 12.07
C SER A 130 11.10 4.97 12.22
N ALA A 131 9.90 4.41 12.01
CA ALA A 131 9.70 2.97 12.18
C ALA A 131 8.51 2.41 11.41
N ILE A 132 8.61 1.12 11.09
CA ILE A 132 7.46 0.28 10.73
C ILE A 132 7.09 -0.53 11.96
N ASN A 133 6.00 -0.17 12.61
CA ASN A 133 5.50 -0.92 13.76
C ASN A 133 4.75 -2.16 13.30
N ASN A 134 4.92 -3.26 14.04
CA ASN A 134 4.34 -4.57 13.75
C ASN A 134 4.79 -5.14 12.38
N TYR A 135 6.02 -4.81 11.94
CA TYR A 135 6.59 -5.33 10.69
C TYR A 135 6.70 -6.86 10.67
N ASN A 136 6.78 -7.50 11.83
CA ASN A 136 6.87 -8.95 12.03
C ASN A 136 5.55 -9.56 12.55
N GLY A 137 4.43 -8.83 12.42
CA GLY A 137 3.11 -9.32 12.79
C GLY A 137 2.71 -10.57 12.00
N THR A 138 1.77 -11.36 12.55
CA THR A 138 1.29 -12.56 11.87
C THR A 138 0.68 -12.20 10.52
N GLY A 139 1.15 -12.85 9.45
CA GLY A 139 0.67 -12.61 8.09
C GLY A 139 1.10 -11.27 7.47
N VAL A 140 2.05 -10.57 8.09
CA VAL A 140 2.65 -9.35 7.51
C VAL A 140 3.74 -9.75 6.52
N TYR A 141 3.66 -9.24 5.28
CA TYR A 141 4.65 -9.48 4.23
C TYR A 141 4.97 -8.22 3.44
N PHE A 142 6.20 -8.17 2.95
CA PHE A 142 6.70 -7.17 2.00
C PHE A 142 7.17 -7.94 0.76
N THR A 143 6.56 -7.72 -0.38
CA THR A 143 6.76 -8.61 -1.54
C THR A 143 6.60 -7.90 -2.89
N SER A 144 6.87 -8.61 -3.98
CA SER A 144 6.70 -8.10 -5.35
C SER A 144 5.23 -7.82 -5.66
N TYR A 145 4.97 -6.77 -6.45
CA TYR A 145 3.65 -6.49 -7.05
C TYR A 145 3.11 -7.59 -7.96
N LYS A 146 3.94 -8.57 -8.34
CA LYS A 146 3.58 -9.76 -9.12
C LYS A 146 3.28 -10.99 -8.27
N ASP A 147 3.38 -10.89 -6.93
CA ASP A 147 3.22 -12.03 -6.03
C ASP A 147 1.75 -12.34 -5.75
N ASP A 148 1.14 -13.23 -6.53
CA ASP A 148 -0.27 -13.62 -6.33
C ASP A 148 -0.52 -14.40 -5.04
N THR A 149 0.52 -14.99 -4.43
CA THR A 149 0.36 -15.84 -3.23
C THR A 149 0.00 -15.03 -2.00
N ASN A 150 0.44 -13.77 -1.94
CA ASN A 150 0.19 -12.85 -0.85
C ASN A 150 -0.85 -11.80 -1.27
N LYS A 151 -2.14 -12.06 -1.02
CA LYS A 151 -3.28 -11.17 -1.33
C LYS A 151 -3.66 -11.01 -2.81
N GLY A 152 -3.40 -12.03 -3.63
CA GLY A 152 -3.96 -12.13 -4.99
C GLY A 152 -3.33 -11.21 -6.03
N ASP A 153 -3.94 -11.19 -7.22
CA ASP A 153 -3.41 -10.52 -8.42
C ASP A 153 -3.58 -9.00 -8.33
N THR A 154 -2.48 -8.33 -8.00
CA THR A 154 -2.42 -6.87 -7.95
C THR A 154 -2.07 -6.26 -9.31
N ASN A 155 -1.38 -7.01 -10.19
CA ASN A 155 -0.90 -6.60 -11.51
C ASN A 155 -1.90 -6.86 -12.65
N GLY A 156 -3.03 -7.49 -12.37
CA GLY A 156 -4.14 -7.71 -13.28
C GLY A 156 -3.77 -8.52 -14.51
N ASP A 157 -2.76 -9.39 -14.41
CA ASP A 157 -2.30 -10.24 -15.52
C ASP A 157 -2.63 -11.73 -15.33
N GLY A 158 -3.45 -12.05 -14.33
CA GLY A 158 -3.76 -13.42 -13.96
C GLY A 158 -2.50 -14.11 -13.50
N THR A 159 -2.12 -15.20 -14.16
CA THR A 159 -0.90 -15.95 -13.85
C THR A 159 0.20 -15.72 -14.90
N ALA A 160 0.15 -14.62 -15.65
CA ALA A 160 1.05 -14.39 -16.78
C ALA A 160 2.47 -14.05 -16.30
N THR A 161 2.60 -13.44 -15.13
CA THR A 161 3.90 -13.21 -14.50
C THR A 161 3.98 -13.88 -13.13
N SER A 162 5.19 -13.94 -12.57
CA SER A 162 5.44 -14.49 -11.24
C SER A 162 6.54 -13.67 -10.56
N PRO A 163 6.56 -13.62 -9.22
CA PRO A 163 7.53 -12.81 -8.51
C PRO A 163 8.93 -13.43 -8.63
N ASN A 164 9.96 -12.59 -8.74
CA ASN A 164 11.36 -12.98 -8.80
C ASN A 164 12.23 -12.07 -7.93
N ASN A 165 13.31 -12.60 -7.36
CA ASN A 165 14.26 -11.78 -6.61
C ASN A 165 14.79 -10.63 -7.48
N GLY A 166 14.87 -9.44 -6.88
CA GLY A 166 15.18 -8.19 -7.56
C GLY A 166 13.99 -7.53 -8.27
N ASP A 167 12.76 -7.98 -8.03
CA ASP A 167 11.55 -7.36 -8.59
C ASP A 167 11.31 -5.95 -8.06
N TRP A 168 11.85 -5.64 -6.89
CA TRP A 168 11.84 -4.33 -6.25
C TRP A 168 13.16 -4.12 -5.51
N VAL A 169 13.39 -2.91 -5.03
CA VAL A 169 14.71 -2.53 -4.51
C VAL A 169 14.91 -3.12 -3.12
N GLY A 170 14.02 -2.83 -2.17
CA GLY A 170 14.10 -3.34 -0.80
C GLY A 170 13.61 -2.32 0.22
N ILE A 171 13.85 -2.59 1.50
CA ILE A 171 13.62 -1.64 2.59
C ILE A 171 14.96 -1.15 3.12
N TYR A 172 15.20 0.14 3.01
CA TYR A 172 16.43 0.77 3.48
C TYR A 172 16.23 1.44 4.83
N ASP A 173 17.08 1.09 5.79
CA ASP A 173 17.09 1.69 7.11
C ASP A 173 18.25 2.70 7.24
N ASN A 174 17.92 3.98 7.06
CA ASN A 174 18.83 5.10 7.34
C ASN A 174 18.76 5.55 8.82
N SER A 175 17.82 5.00 9.61
CA SER A 175 17.67 5.27 11.05
C SER A 175 18.70 4.51 11.89
N SER A 176 19.10 3.32 11.44
CA SER A 176 20.06 2.48 12.15
C SER A 176 21.14 1.93 11.23
N GLY A 177 22.34 2.52 11.28
CA GLY A 177 23.54 1.96 10.65
C GLY A 177 23.52 1.84 9.12
N GLN A 178 22.57 2.47 8.42
CA GLN A 178 22.53 2.58 6.96
C GLN A 178 22.58 1.22 6.24
N SER A 179 21.53 0.42 6.44
CA SER A 179 21.50 -0.97 5.96
C SER A 179 20.21 -1.34 5.24
N TRP A 180 20.27 -2.34 4.37
CA TRP A 180 19.08 -3.00 3.82
C TRP A 180 18.55 -4.00 4.83
N LEU A 181 17.25 -3.94 5.11
CA LEU A 181 16.60 -4.83 6.06
C LEU A 181 16.38 -6.21 5.42
N ASN A 182 16.71 -7.28 6.16
CA ASN A 182 16.69 -8.67 5.67
C ASN A 182 15.75 -9.57 6.49
N TRP A 183 14.57 -9.05 6.82
CA TRP A 183 13.57 -9.81 7.57
C TRP A 183 13.05 -11.01 6.76
N THR A 184 12.68 -12.09 7.44
CA THR A 184 12.22 -13.33 6.80
C THR A 184 10.91 -13.19 6.00
N ASN A 185 10.20 -12.08 6.19
CA ASN A 185 8.96 -11.75 5.50
C ASN A 185 9.13 -10.63 4.45
N ILE A 186 10.37 -10.23 4.16
CA ILE A 186 10.74 -9.49 2.96
C ILE A 186 11.05 -10.52 1.88
N LEU A 187 10.32 -10.44 0.77
CA LEU A 187 10.40 -11.40 -0.33
C LEU A 187 10.70 -10.67 -1.63
N TYR A 188 11.53 -11.29 -2.46
CA TYR A 188 11.77 -10.89 -3.85
C TYR A 188 12.39 -9.48 -4.06
N ASP A 189 12.99 -8.89 -3.05
CA ASP A 189 13.77 -7.65 -3.19
C ASP A 189 15.17 -7.90 -3.77
N SER A 190 15.92 -6.83 -3.98
CA SER A 190 17.27 -6.87 -4.54
C SER A 190 18.38 -7.10 -3.51
N HIS A 191 18.06 -7.06 -2.22
CA HIS A 191 19.03 -6.91 -1.13
C HIS A 191 18.93 -7.96 -0.02
#